data_AF-A0A2N6NN27-F1
#
_entry.id   AF-A0A2N6NN27-F1
#
_cell.length_a   1.000
_cell.length_b   1.000
_cell.length_c   1.000
_cell.angle_alpha   90.00
_cell.angle_beta   90.00
_cell.angle_gamma   90.00
#
_symmetry.space_group_name_H-M   'P 1'
#
loop_
_entity.id
_entity.type
_entity.pdbx_description
1 polymer ?
#
loop_
_entity_poly.entity_id
_entity_poly.type
_entity_poly.pdbx_seq_one_letter_code
_entity_poly.pdbx_strand_id
1 'polypeptide(L)'
;MDARLLLWTCNTRPFVTEKNHLFIRCADNSTMNVLPFMSQVCDFIEERISTDENANMLVHCREGISRSATVVIAYLMRKYGLSVDEALAEVKAKRKVKPNSNFMDQLHVWGAVGFQIWQDDDETVAKKEYQAYLDERAVRLKAKGLTGDEPIGIQNL
;
A
#
# COMPACT_ATOMS: atom_id res chain seq x y z
N MET A 1 14.52 16.41 -11.47
CA MET A 1 13.91 16.82 -10.20
C MET A 1 13.00 15.72 -9.72
N ASP A 2 13.13 15.33 -8.46
CA ASP A 2 12.43 14.18 -7.91
C ASP A 2 10.98 14.53 -7.57
N ALA A 3 10.02 13.75 -8.10
CA ALA A 3 8.60 13.89 -7.80
C ALA A 3 8.27 13.65 -6.31
N ARG A 4 9.22 13.18 -5.49
CA ARG A 4 9.16 13.09 -4.02
C ARG A 4 8.67 14.37 -3.33
N LEU A 5 8.84 15.55 -3.94
CA LEU A 5 8.61 16.86 -3.28
C LEU A 5 7.55 17.75 -3.94
N LEU A 6 7.00 17.38 -5.10
CA LEU A 6 6.12 18.29 -5.84
C LEU A 6 4.66 18.28 -5.36
N LEU A 7 4.21 17.22 -4.67
CA LEU A 7 2.87 17.17 -4.06
C LEU A 7 2.88 17.57 -2.58
N TRP A 8 4.02 17.43 -1.89
CA TRP A 8 4.27 18.09 -0.60
C TRP A 8 4.87 19.46 -0.85
N THR A 9 4.06 20.34 -1.41
CA THR A 9 4.46 21.72 -1.74
C THR A 9 4.85 22.49 -0.47
N CYS A 10 5.63 23.56 -0.63
CA CYS A 10 5.97 24.50 0.44
C CYS A 10 4.74 25.03 1.21
N ASN A 11 3.54 24.95 0.63
CA ASN A 11 2.29 25.45 1.22
C ASN A 11 1.65 24.49 2.24
N THR A 12 1.88 23.18 2.16
CA THR A 12 1.33 22.20 3.12
C THR A 12 2.30 21.88 4.27
N ARG A 13 3.60 22.11 4.05
CA ARG A 13 4.68 21.89 5.02
C ARG A 13 4.47 22.56 6.39
N PRO A 14 3.91 23.78 6.49
CA PRO A 14 3.67 24.42 7.78
C PRO A 14 2.63 23.69 8.64
N PHE A 15 1.70 22.95 8.01
CA PHE A 15 0.58 22.31 8.69
C PHE A 15 0.77 20.81 8.87
N VAL A 16 1.46 20.15 7.93
CA VAL A 16 1.80 18.72 8.00
C VAL A 16 3.32 18.59 8.07
N THR A 17 3.82 18.45 9.29
CA THR A 17 5.25 18.24 9.56
C THR A 17 5.75 16.92 8.99
N GLU A 18 7.06 16.79 8.79
CA GLU A 18 7.68 15.57 8.22
C GLU A 18 7.35 14.31 9.01
N LYS A 19 7.33 14.38 10.36
CA LYS A 19 6.90 13.27 11.22
C LYS A 19 5.45 12.82 11.00
N ASN A 20 4.60 13.71 10.47
CA ASN A 20 3.18 13.46 10.20
C ASN A 20 2.91 13.16 8.72
N HIS A 21 3.95 12.88 7.94
CA HIS A 21 3.82 12.61 6.51
C HIS A 21 4.64 11.38 6.10
N LEU A 22 3.95 10.35 5.62
CA LEU A 22 4.57 9.16 5.01
C LEU A 22 4.29 9.15 3.51
N PHE A 23 5.33 9.03 2.70
CA PHE A 23 5.23 8.92 1.25
C PHE A 23 5.76 7.57 0.77
N ILE A 24 4.91 6.81 0.09
CA ILE A 24 5.27 5.55 -0.55
C ILE A 24 5.18 5.71 -2.07
N ARG A 25 6.28 5.44 -2.76
CA ARG A 25 6.29 5.42 -4.23
C ARG A 25 5.57 4.17 -4.70
N CYS A 26 4.35 4.35 -5.23
CA CYS A 26 3.49 3.26 -5.64
C CYS A 26 2.84 3.53 -7.00
N ALA A 27 3.18 2.70 -7.98
CA ALA A 27 2.57 2.72 -9.31
C ALA A 27 1.26 1.92 -9.31
N ASP A 28 0.26 2.39 -10.06
CA ASP A 28 -1.05 1.71 -10.15
C ASP A 28 -1.08 0.78 -11.36
N ASN A 29 -0.35 -0.33 -11.28
CA ASN A 29 -0.17 -1.23 -12.41
C ASN A 29 -0.15 -2.71 -11.98
N SER A 30 -0.07 -3.60 -12.97
CA SER A 30 -0.09 -5.05 -12.75
C SER A 30 1.21 -5.64 -12.19
N THR A 31 2.23 -4.83 -11.90
CA THR A 31 3.57 -5.30 -11.51
C THR A 31 4.06 -4.73 -10.18
N MET A 32 3.41 -3.68 -9.67
CA MET A 32 3.74 -3.04 -8.41
C MET A 32 3.63 -4.03 -7.24
N ASN A 33 4.70 -4.15 -6.45
CA ASN A 33 4.70 -4.88 -5.19
C ASN A 33 4.59 -3.90 -4.01
N VAL A 34 3.40 -3.82 -3.40
CA VAL A 34 3.13 -2.93 -2.26
C VAL A 34 3.30 -3.62 -0.91
N LEU A 35 3.33 -4.95 -0.88
CA LEU A 35 3.44 -5.76 0.36
C LEU A 35 4.60 -5.34 1.28
N PRO A 36 5.84 -5.06 0.79
CA PRO A 36 6.95 -4.60 1.63
C PRO A 36 6.66 -3.35 2.46
N PHE A 37 5.74 -2.49 1.99
CA PHE A 37 5.41 -1.24 2.65
C PHE A 37 4.20 -1.34 3.57
N MET A 38 3.44 -2.45 3.54
CA MET A 38 2.16 -2.54 4.24
C MET A 38 2.30 -2.49 5.75
N SER A 39 3.30 -3.17 6.34
CA SER A 39 3.56 -3.11 7.78
C SER A 39 3.86 -1.68 8.22
N GLN A 40 4.84 -1.03 7.57
CA GLN A 40 5.21 0.37 7.84
C GLN A 40 4.02 1.33 7.72
N VAL A 41 3.20 1.18 6.68
CA VAL A 41 2.01 2.04 6.48
C VAL A 41 0.99 1.82 7.58
N CYS A 42 0.70 0.56 7.94
CA CYS A 42 -0.26 0.26 9.00
C CYS A 42 0.23 0.79 10.36
N ASP A 43 1.51 0.61 10.68
CA ASP A 43 2.10 1.09 11.93
C ASP A 43 2.06 2.63 11.98
N PHE A 44 2.38 3.30 10.87
CA PHE A 44 2.30 4.75 10.77
C PHE A 44 0.87 5.27 10.96
N ILE A 45 -0.15 4.60 10.39
CA ILE A 45 -1.55 4.95 10.60
C ILE A 45 -1.89 4.81 12.09
N GLU A 46 -1.59 3.65 12.68
CA GLU A 46 -1.93 3.33 14.07
C GLU A 46 -1.28 4.30 15.06
N GLU A 47 0.03 4.56 14.93
CA GLU A 47 0.77 5.47 15.80
C GLU A 47 0.14 6.87 15.82
N ARG A 48 -0.25 7.37 14.64
CA ARG A 48 -0.75 8.74 14.48
C ARG A 48 -2.19 8.88 14.97
N ILE A 49 -3.06 7.93 14.67
CA ILE A 49 -4.47 8.02 15.11
C ILE A 49 -4.64 7.71 16.59
N SER A 50 -3.72 6.95 17.19
CA SER A 50 -3.77 6.62 18.62
C SER A 50 -3.12 7.69 19.52
N THR A 51 -2.58 8.77 18.92
CA THR A 51 -1.99 9.89 19.68
C THR A 51 -3.05 10.79 20.34
N ASP A 52 -4.21 10.98 19.70
CA ASP A 52 -5.31 11.83 20.18
C ASP A 52 -6.64 11.25 19.64
N GLU A 53 -7.69 11.24 20.46
CA GLU A 53 -9.03 10.82 20.03
C GLU A 53 -9.58 11.65 18.86
N ASN A 54 -9.09 12.87 18.67
CA ASN A 54 -9.44 13.77 17.57
C ASN A 54 -8.45 13.71 16.40
N ALA A 55 -7.45 12.82 16.46
CA ALA A 55 -6.48 12.67 15.39
C ALA A 55 -7.17 12.19 14.10
N ASN A 56 -6.93 12.92 13.01
CA ASN A 56 -7.45 12.59 11.70
C ASN A 56 -6.30 12.33 10.73
N MET A 57 -6.43 11.30 9.91
CA MET A 57 -5.45 10.97 8.87
C MET A 57 -6.07 11.02 7.48
N LEU A 58 -5.38 11.67 6.56
CA LEU A 58 -5.70 11.62 5.13
C LEU A 58 -4.78 10.61 4.44
N VAL A 59 -5.39 9.57 3.86
CA VAL A 59 -4.70 8.64 2.96
C VAL A 59 -5.18 8.90 1.53
N HIS A 60 -4.28 9.32 0.64
CA HIS A 60 -4.64 9.67 -0.73
C HIS A 60 -3.66 9.10 -1.76
N CYS A 61 -4.12 9.04 -3.01
CA CYS A 61 -3.28 8.83 -4.19
C CYS A 61 -3.74 9.82 -5.27
N ARG A 62 -3.43 9.58 -6.56
CA ARG A 62 -3.88 10.47 -7.64
C ARG A 62 -5.41 10.50 -7.80
N GLU A 63 -6.04 9.34 -7.93
CA GLU A 63 -7.48 9.22 -8.22
C GLU A 63 -8.32 8.89 -6.97
N GLY A 64 -7.70 8.37 -5.92
CA GLY A 64 -8.42 7.88 -4.74
C GLY A 64 -9.31 6.66 -5.01
N ILE A 65 -8.96 5.82 -5.99
CA ILE A 65 -9.72 4.63 -6.42
C ILE A 65 -9.03 3.31 -6.07
N SER A 66 -7.72 3.20 -6.31
CA SER A 66 -6.99 1.93 -6.25
C SER A 66 -5.90 1.92 -5.17
N ARG A 67 -4.77 2.63 -5.36
CA ARG A 67 -3.64 2.62 -4.41
C ARG A 67 -3.99 3.00 -2.96
N SER A 68 -4.61 4.16 -2.76
CA SER A 68 -4.99 4.61 -1.40
C SER A 68 -6.05 3.71 -0.79
N ALA A 69 -6.99 3.21 -1.59
CA ALA A 69 -7.98 2.25 -1.12
C ALA A 69 -7.33 0.94 -0.66
N THR A 70 -6.34 0.44 -1.41
CA THR A 70 -5.60 -0.80 -1.10
C THR A 70 -4.96 -0.73 0.29
N VAL A 71 -4.24 0.35 0.61
CA VAL A 71 -3.60 0.48 1.93
C VAL A 71 -4.61 0.67 3.07
N VAL A 72 -5.72 1.37 2.82
CA VAL A 72 -6.80 1.48 3.81
C VAL A 72 -7.44 0.12 4.08
N ILE A 73 -7.72 -0.67 3.04
CA ILE A 73 -8.25 -2.03 3.17
C ILE A 73 -7.27 -2.90 3.97
N ALA A 74 -5.98 -2.89 3.62
CA ALA A 74 -4.94 -3.65 4.33
C ALA A 74 -4.86 -3.29 5.82
N TYR A 75 -5.00 -2.00 6.13
CA TYR A 75 -5.03 -1.51 7.50
C TYR A 75 -6.28 -1.99 8.26
N LEU A 76 -7.47 -1.91 7.65
CA LEU A 76 -8.71 -2.40 8.27
C LEU A 76 -8.65 -3.92 8.52
N MET A 77 -8.11 -4.68 7.57
CA MET A 77 -7.87 -6.12 7.74
C MET A 77 -6.97 -6.38 8.96
N ARG A 78 -5.82 -5.70 9.05
CA ARG A 78 -4.86 -5.87 10.16
C ARG A 78 -5.43 -5.45 11.51
N LYS A 79 -6.11 -4.30 11.56
CA LYS A 79 -6.62 -3.71 12.82
C LYS A 79 -7.81 -4.48 13.39
N TYR A 80 -8.73 -4.88 12.53
CA TYR A 80 -10.01 -5.45 12.95
C TYR A 80 -10.14 -6.95 12.65
N GLY A 81 -9.10 -7.57 12.07
CA GLY A 81 -9.11 -8.99 11.71
C GLY A 81 -10.09 -9.32 10.58
N LEU A 82 -10.43 -8.34 9.74
CA LEU A 82 -11.39 -8.52 8.64
C LEU A 82 -10.77 -9.32 7.50
N SER A 83 -11.60 -10.11 6.83
CA SER A 83 -11.28 -10.64 5.50
C SER A 83 -11.16 -9.51 4.47
N VAL A 84 -10.54 -9.81 3.33
CA VAL A 84 -10.40 -8.86 2.21
C VAL A 84 -11.76 -8.33 1.76
N ASP A 85 -12.76 -9.21 1.66
CA ASP A 85 -14.09 -8.86 1.18
C ASP A 85 -14.86 -7.98 2.17
N GLU A 86 -14.77 -8.26 3.47
CA GLU A 86 -15.37 -7.42 4.53
C GLU A 86 -14.74 -6.03 4.54
N ALA A 87 -13.41 -5.95 4.57
CA ALA A 87 -12.70 -4.67 4.55
C ALA A 87 -12.97 -3.88 3.25
N LEU A 88 -13.04 -4.55 2.10
CA LEU A 88 -13.41 -3.91 0.83
C LEU A 88 -14.84 -3.38 0.84
N ALA A 89 -15.79 -4.14 1.41
CA ALA A 89 -17.18 -3.71 1.53
C ALA A 89 -17.32 -2.46 2.41
N GLU A 90 -16.63 -2.42 3.55
CA GLU A 90 -16.58 -1.26 4.44
C GLU A 90 -16.09 0.01 3.74
N VAL A 91 -15.03 -0.09 2.94
CA VAL A 91 -14.51 1.06 2.19
C VAL A 91 -15.46 1.44 1.04
N LYS A 92 -16.03 0.47 0.34
CA LYS A 92 -17.00 0.69 -0.76
C LYS A 92 -18.27 1.39 -0.29
N ALA A 93 -18.72 1.13 0.94
CA ALA A 93 -19.88 1.79 1.53
C ALA A 93 -19.68 3.31 1.66
N LYS A 94 -18.43 3.77 1.82
CA LYS A 94 -18.08 5.18 2.03
C LYS A 94 -17.59 5.88 0.76
N ARG A 95 -16.97 5.14 -0.17
CA ARG A 95 -16.38 5.71 -1.38
C ARG A 95 -16.39 4.70 -2.53
N LYS A 96 -16.59 5.20 -3.76
CA LYS A 96 -16.42 4.38 -4.97
C LYS A 96 -14.93 4.03 -5.13
N VAL A 97 -14.57 2.80 -4.78
CA VAL A 97 -13.19 2.28 -4.88
C VAL A 97 -13.14 1.00 -5.71
N LYS A 98 -12.00 0.78 -6.35
CA LYS A 98 -11.69 -0.41 -7.12
C LYS A 98 -10.18 -0.59 -7.18
N PRO A 99 -9.57 -1.23 -6.16
CA PRO A 99 -8.20 -1.74 -6.28
C PRO A 99 -8.05 -2.55 -7.57
N ASN A 100 -6.89 -2.42 -8.22
CA ASN A 100 -6.59 -3.27 -9.38
C ASN A 100 -6.42 -4.74 -8.95
N SER A 101 -6.47 -5.67 -9.90
CA SER A 101 -6.40 -7.11 -9.60
C SER A 101 -5.10 -7.51 -8.90
N ASN A 102 -3.96 -6.96 -9.31
CA ASN A 102 -2.67 -7.22 -8.67
C ASN A 102 -2.62 -6.76 -7.20
N PHE A 103 -3.32 -5.67 -6.86
CA PHE A 103 -3.48 -5.26 -5.46
C PHE A 103 -4.47 -6.12 -4.70
N MET A 104 -5.54 -6.59 -5.34
CA MET A 104 -6.43 -7.58 -4.73
C MET A 104 -5.69 -8.87 -4.39
N ASP A 105 -4.86 -9.40 -5.30
CA ASP A 105 -4.04 -10.59 -5.05
C ASP A 105 -3.11 -10.38 -3.84
N GLN A 106 -2.46 -9.22 -3.77
CA GLN A 106 -1.60 -8.86 -2.64
C GLN A 106 -2.35 -8.70 -1.32
N LEU A 107 -3.60 -8.23 -1.32
CA LEU A 107 -4.43 -8.20 -0.11
C LEU A 107 -4.75 -9.60 0.41
N HIS A 108 -4.97 -10.58 -0.48
CA HIS A 108 -5.13 -11.97 -0.06
C HIS A 108 -3.84 -12.52 0.55
N VAL A 109 -2.69 -12.24 -0.08
CA VAL A 109 -1.37 -12.60 0.49
C VAL A 109 -1.18 -11.95 1.86
N TRP A 110 -1.53 -10.68 2.00
CA TRP A 110 -1.43 -9.92 3.26
C TRP A 110 -2.21 -10.57 4.41
N GLY A 111 -3.44 -11.01 4.14
CA GLY A 111 -4.23 -11.78 5.10
C GLY A 111 -3.60 -13.14 5.39
N ALA A 112 -3.15 -13.86 4.36
CA ALA A 112 -2.58 -15.20 4.49
C ALA A 112 -1.27 -15.24 5.30
N VAL A 113 -0.44 -14.19 5.20
CA VAL A 113 0.78 -14.06 6.00
C VAL A 113 0.53 -13.57 7.44
N GLY A 114 -0.73 -13.33 7.82
CA GLY A 114 -1.08 -12.80 9.14
C GLY A 114 -0.54 -11.39 9.36
N PHE A 115 -0.59 -10.54 8.33
CA PHE A 115 -0.21 -9.12 8.40
C PHE A 115 1.26 -8.85 8.77
N GLN A 116 2.13 -9.80 8.44
CA GLN A 116 3.59 -9.66 8.53
C GLN A 116 4.21 -10.58 7.47
N ILE A 117 4.93 -10.03 6.49
CA ILE A 117 5.48 -10.78 5.35
C ILE A 117 6.79 -11.49 5.67
N TRP A 118 7.51 -11.06 6.71
CA TRP A 118 8.79 -11.61 7.13
C TRP A 118 8.63 -12.61 8.28
N GLN A 119 9.51 -13.60 8.34
CA GLN A 119 9.56 -14.58 9.43
C GLN A 119 10.45 -14.09 10.58
N ASP A 120 11.45 -13.28 10.26
CA ASP A 120 12.48 -12.75 11.13
C ASP A 120 12.41 -11.22 11.21
N ASP A 121 12.97 -10.66 12.29
CA ASP A 121 12.99 -9.22 12.53
C ASP A 121 13.96 -8.48 11.59
N ASP A 122 14.95 -9.18 11.04
CA ASP A 122 15.93 -8.63 10.11
C ASP A 122 15.38 -8.52 8.66
N GLU A 123 14.11 -8.92 8.44
CA GLU A 123 13.44 -8.86 7.15
C GLU A 123 14.17 -9.64 6.03
N THR A 124 14.80 -10.77 6.37
CA THR A 124 15.62 -11.55 5.43
C THR A 124 14.93 -12.81 4.92
N VAL A 125 13.99 -13.36 5.69
CA VAL A 125 13.30 -14.62 5.39
C VAL A 125 11.83 -14.35 5.14
N ALA A 126 11.42 -14.35 3.88
CA ALA A 126 10.01 -14.21 3.50
C ALA A 126 9.17 -15.40 4.00
N LYS A 127 7.93 -15.13 4.45
CA LYS A 127 6.94 -16.19 4.69
C LYS A 127 6.58 -16.90 3.40
N LYS A 128 6.19 -18.17 3.52
CA LYS A 128 5.94 -19.07 2.39
C LYS A 128 4.94 -18.48 1.38
N GLU A 129 3.86 -17.90 1.85
CA GLU A 129 2.80 -17.31 1.02
C GLU A 129 3.31 -16.08 0.27
N TYR A 130 4.13 -15.26 0.93
CA TYR A 130 4.77 -14.12 0.28
C TYR A 130 5.82 -14.55 -0.74
N GLN A 131 6.63 -15.56 -0.42
CA GLN A 131 7.60 -16.13 -1.37
C GLN A 131 6.92 -16.70 -2.62
N ALA A 132 5.82 -17.43 -2.46
CA ALA A 132 5.05 -17.95 -3.59
C ALA A 132 4.55 -16.81 -4.50
N TYR A 133 4.06 -15.71 -3.91
CA TYR A 133 3.69 -14.52 -4.67
C TYR A 133 4.88 -13.91 -5.43
N LEU A 134 6.06 -13.84 -4.82
CA LEU A 134 7.28 -13.33 -5.47
C LEU A 134 7.69 -14.19 -6.66
N ASP A 135 7.63 -15.52 -6.51
CA ASP A 135 7.98 -16.46 -7.58
C ASP A 135 7.02 -16.32 -8.78
N GLU A 136 5.72 -16.27 -8.54
CA GLU A 136 4.72 -16.02 -9.59
C GLU A 136 4.91 -14.66 -10.25
N ARG A 137 5.16 -13.62 -9.45
CA ARG A 137 5.44 -12.28 -9.94
C ARG A 137 6.67 -12.27 -10.86
N ALA A 138 7.75 -12.97 -10.49
CA ALA A 138 8.97 -13.05 -11.29
C ALA A 138 8.70 -13.69 -12.67
N VAL A 139 7.86 -14.73 -12.73
CA VAL A 139 7.42 -15.33 -14.00
C VAL A 139 6.64 -14.32 -14.85
N ARG A 140 5.67 -13.60 -14.26
CA ARG A 140 4.88 -12.58 -14.96
C ARG A 140 5.74 -11.44 -15.51
N LEU A 141 6.73 -11.00 -14.73
CA LEU A 141 7.66 -9.95 -15.13
C LEU A 141 8.54 -10.40 -16.28
N LYS A 142 9.15 -11.59 -16.18
CA LYS A 142 9.97 -12.18 -17.25
C LYS A 142 9.19 -12.32 -18.56
N ALA A 143 7.94 -12.77 -18.50
CA ALA A 143 7.07 -12.91 -19.67
C ALA A 143 6.78 -11.56 -20.37
N LYS A 144 6.83 -10.44 -19.64
CA LYS A 144 6.60 -9.09 -20.16
C LYS A 144 7.90 -8.34 -20.49
N GLY A 145 9.08 -8.93 -20.25
CA GLY A 145 10.36 -8.24 -20.38
C GLY A 145 10.54 -7.10 -19.37
N LEU A 146 9.88 -7.20 -18.21
CA LEU A 146 9.90 -6.20 -17.14
C LEU A 146 10.80 -6.69 -15.98
N THR A 147 11.44 -5.75 -15.29
CA THR A 147 12.17 -5.96 -14.03
C THR A 147 11.28 -5.71 -12.80
N GLY A 148 10.18 -4.98 -12.95
CA GLY A 148 9.24 -4.67 -11.86
C GLY A 148 9.57 -3.40 -11.07
N ASP A 149 10.67 -2.71 -11.42
CA ASP A 149 11.13 -1.44 -10.84
C ASP A 149 11.08 -0.30 -11.87
N GLU A 150 10.31 -0.48 -12.94
CA GLU A 150 10.21 0.49 -14.01
C GLU A 150 9.77 1.83 -13.43
N PRO A 151 10.49 2.92 -13.74
CA PRO A 151 10.06 4.23 -13.31
C PRO A 151 8.63 4.46 -13.79
N ILE A 152 7.84 5.23 -13.02
CA ILE A 152 6.53 5.73 -13.43
C ILE A 152 6.77 6.58 -14.68
N GLY A 153 6.86 5.92 -15.83
CA GLY A 153 6.88 6.54 -17.13
C GLY A 153 5.55 7.24 -17.25
N ILE A 154 5.62 8.52 -17.65
CA ILE A 154 4.46 9.31 -18.04
C ILE A 154 3.64 8.43 -18.98
N GLN A 155 2.57 7.83 -18.48
CA GLN A 155 1.55 7.28 -19.34
C GLN A 155 0.96 8.52 -20.00
N ASN A 156 1.48 8.82 -21.20
CA ASN A 156 0.91 9.84 -22.06
C ASN A 156 -0.59 9.52 -22.18
N LEU A 157 -1.40 10.45 -21.68
CA LEU A 157 -2.75 10.65 -22.20
C LEU A 157 -2.62 11.12 -23.65
#